data_AF-Q2FBJ1-F1
#
_entry.id   AF-Q2FBJ1-F1
#
_cell.length_a   1.000
_cell.length_b   1.000
_cell.length_c   1.000
_cell.angle_alpha   90.00
_cell.angle_beta   90.00
_cell.angle_gamma   90.00
#
_symmetry.space_group_name_H-M   'P 1'
#
loop_
_entity.id
_entity.type
_entity.pdbx_description
1 polymer ?
#
loop_
_entity_poly.entity_id
_entity_poly.type
_entity_poly.pdbx_seq_one_letter_code
_entity_poly.pdbx_strand_id
1 'polypeptide(L)' 'HSWKVGDKCMAIWSEDGQCYEAEIEEIDEENGTAAITFAGY' A
#
# COMPACT_ATOMS: atom_id res chain seq x y z
N HIS A 1 7.34 9.84 11.32
CA HIS A 1 6.77 10.08 9.97
C HIS A 1 5.46 9.34 9.90
N SER A 2 4.38 10.02 9.49
CA SER A 2 3.07 9.42 9.28
C SER A 2 2.88 9.15 7.79
N TRP A 3 2.18 8.07 7.47
CA TRP A 3 1.80 7.76 6.10
C TRP A 3 0.86 8.83 5.53
N LYS A 4 0.97 9.08 4.23
CA LYS A 4 0.02 9.89 3.45
C LYS A 4 -0.23 9.28 2.08
N VAL A 5 -1.35 9.66 1.47
CA VAL A 5 -1.64 9.36 0.06
C VAL A 5 -0.48 9.84 -0.83
N GLY A 6 -0.09 8.99 -1.78
CA GLY A 6 1.06 9.18 -2.67
C GLY A 6 2.41 8.73 -2.08
N ASP A 7 2.47 8.30 -0.81
CA ASP A 7 3.68 7.70 -0.28
C ASP A 7 3.94 6.34 -0.94
N LYS A 8 5.21 6.12 -1.32
CA LYS A 8 5.69 4.82 -1.79
C LYS A 8 5.89 3.88 -0.61
N CYS A 9 5.47 2.64 -0.77
CA CYS A 9 5.59 1.59 0.22
C CYS A 9 5.92 0.24 -0.44
N MET A 10 6.05 -0.80 0.38
CA MET A 10 6.09 -2.18 -0.08
C MET A 10 4.96 -2.97 0.57
N ALA A 11 4.27 -3.79 -0.21
CA ALA A 11 3.18 -4.62 0.26
C ALA A 11 3.37 -6.07 -0.19
N ILE A 12 2.84 -7.00 0.59
CA ILE A 12 2.85 -8.43 0.24
C ILE A 12 1.69 -8.70 -0.71
N TRP A 13 2.00 -9.27 -1.87
CA TRP A 13 1.00 -9.71 -2.83
C TRP A 13 0.42 -11.06 -2.39
N SER A 14 -0.90 -11.17 -2.33
CA SER A 14 -1.57 -12.33 -1.75
C SER A 14 -1.49 -13.59 -2.62
N GLU A 15 -1.27 -13.47 -3.93
CA GLU A 15 -1.16 -14.63 -4.83
C GLU A 15 0.13 -15.44 -4.63
N ASP A 16 1.26 -14.81 -4.32
CA ASP A 16 2.57 -15.46 -4.23
C ASP A 16 3.30 -15.23 -2.89
N GLY A 17 2.79 -14.33 -2.05
CA GLY A 17 3.40 -13.97 -0.77
C GLY A 17 4.69 -13.15 -0.89
N GLN A 18 5.01 -12.63 -2.07
CA GLN A 18 6.20 -11.80 -2.29
C GLN A 18 5.91 -10.32 -2.07
N CYS A 19 6.97 -9.55 -1.82
CA CYS A 19 6.87 -8.13 -1.53
C CYS A 19 7.14 -7.30 -2.79
N TYR A 20 6.22 -6.39 -3.11
CA TYR A 20 6.28 -5.55 -4.29
C TYR A 20 6.13 -4.08 -3.92
N GLU A 21 6.71 -3.20 -4.75
CA GLU A 21 6.54 -1.76 -4.60
C GLU A 21 5.08 -1.37 -4.85
N ALA A 22 4.57 -0.44 -4.04
CA ALA A 22 3.23 0.08 -4.16
C ALA A 22 3.16 1.57 -3.78
N GLU A 23 2.02 2.20 -4.08
CA GLU A 23 1.69 3.57 -3.68
C GLU A 23 0.40 3.57 -2.86
N ILE A 24 0.34 4.38 -1.82
CA ILE A 24 -0.87 4.58 -1.02
C ILE A 24 -1.86 5.45 -1.80
N GLU A 25 -3.03 4.90 -2.12
CA GLU A 25 -4.12 5.60 -2.80
C GLU A 25 -5.10 6.23 -1.81
N GLU A 26 -5.37 5.53 -0.71
CA GLU A 26 -6.32 5.97 0.31
C GLU A 26 -5.89 5.46 1.69
N ILE A 27 -6.13 6.26 2.73
CA ILE A 27 -5.90 5.89 4.13
C ILE A 27 -7.24 5.93 4.86
N ASP A 28 -7.61 4.81 5.45
CA ASP A 28 -8.74 4.71 6.35
C ASP A 28 -8.21 4.74 7.79
N GLU A 29 -8.24 5.92 8.40
CA GLU A 29 -7.79 6.12 9.78
C GLU A 29 -8.73 5.48 10.81
N GLU A 30 -10.01 5.24 10.47
CA GLU A 30 -10.96 4.60 11.39
C GLU A 30 -10.65 3.11 11.54
N ASN A 31 -10.34 2.43 10.43
CA ASN A 31 -10.01 1.01 10.42
C ASN A 31 -8.51 0.73 10.57
N GLY A 32 -7.65 1.76 10.48
CA GLY A 32 -6.20 1.62 10.54
C GLY A 32 -5.63 0.87 9.33
N THR A 33 -6.28 1.00 8.18
CA THR A 33 -5.92 0.34 6.92
C THR A 33 -5.60 1.36 5.83
N ALA A 34 -4.99 0.91 4.74
CA ALA A 34 -4.74 1.73 3.57
C ALA A 34 -4.99 0.91 2.31
N ALA A 35 -5.59 1.53 1.30
CA ALA A 35 -5.66 0.98 -0.04
C ALA A 35 -4.36 1.35 -0.78
N ILE A 36 -3.78 0.38 -1.47
CA ILE A 36 -2.53 0.54 -2.21
C ILE A 36 -2.69 0.03 -3.64
N THR A 37 -1.96 0.65 -4.57
CA THR A 37 -1.78 0.14 -5.93
C THR A 37 -0.34 -0.32 -6.10
N PHE A 38 -0.16 -1.57 -6.52
CA PHE A 38 1.16 -2.12 -6.82
C PHE A 38 1.74 -1.48 -8.09
N ALA A 39 3.01 -1.09 -8.05
CA ALA A 39 3.69 -0.50 -9.17
C ALA A 39 3.92 -1.55 -10.27
N GLY A 40 3.28 -1.36 -11.44
CA GLY A 40 3.48 -2.21 -12.62
C GLY A 40 2.37 -3.21 -12.94
N TYR A 41 1.22 -3.11 -12.27
CA TYR A 41 0.00 -3.87 -12.59
C TYR A 41 -1.18 -2.95 -12.94
#